data_AF-A0A939I7D3-F1
#
_entry.id   AF-A0A939I7D3-F1
#
_cell.length_a   1.000
_cell.length_b   1.000
_cell.length_c   1.000
_cell.angle_alpha   90.00
_cell.angle_beta   90.00
_cell.angle_gamma   90.00
#
_symmetry.space_group_name_H-M   'P 1'
#
loop_
_entity.id
_entity.type
_entity.pdbx_description
1 polymer ?
#
loop_
_entity_poly.entity_id
_entity_poly.type
_entity_poly.pdbx_seq_one_letter_code
_entity_poly.pdbx_strand_id
1 'polypeptide(L)'
;MSNLQVKFMKPYSMDRRQKIVSAYINGEGTFRQIARRFNICLSSVYRIIKQFFNFGRLAHLPIGGGPKPKLDSYKELIFKYLEECNDLTLSQLCERLEKDTLLRVSVATSVLEKTQYHTQKENYICSQSPNR
;
A
#
# COMPACT_ATOMS: atom_id res chain seq x y z
N MET A 1 20.33 -23.83 9.75
CA MET A 1 20.34 -22.84 8.66
C MET A 1 19.64 -21.58 9.15
N SER A 2 20.41 -20.55 9.47
CA SER A 2 19.94 -19.30 10.09
C SER A 2 19.09 -18.49 9.12
N ASN A 3 17.83 -18.28 9.48
CA ASN A 3 16.85 -17.50 8.74
C ASN A 3 17.26 -16.02 8.74
N LEU A 4 17.66 -15.51 7.57
CA LEU A 4 18.04 -14.11 7.40
C LEU A 4 16.75 -13.27 7.36
N GLN A 5 16.34 -12.72 8.51
CA GLN A 5 15.29 -11.70 8.54
C GLN A 5 15.77 -10.46 7.77
N VAL A 6 15.23 -10.26 6.57
CA VAL A 6 15.39 -9.01 5.82
C VAL A 6 14.71 -7.90 6.63
N LYS A 7 15.51 -7.11 7.34
CA LYS A 7 15.05 -5.95 8.11
C LYS A 7 14.63 -4.84 7.14
N PHE A 8 13.35 -4.78 6.80
CA PHE A 8 12.78 -3.60 6.16
C PHE A 8 13.13 -2.38 7.01
N MET A 9 13.77 -1.36 6.40
CA MET A 9 14.04 -0.08 7.08
C MET A 9 12.70 0.53 7.47
N LYS A 10 12.32 0.35 8.74
CA LYS A 10 11.08 0.91 9.25
C LYS A 10 11.21 2.44 9.21
N PRO A 11 10.23 3.13 8.63
CA PRO A 11 10.16 4.58 8.73
C PRO A 11 10.28 5.02 10.20
N TYR A 12 10.97 6.14 10.46
CA TYR A 12 10.94 6.75 11.80
C TYR A 12 9.49 6.98 12.22
N SER A 13 9.15 6.65 13.46
CA SER A 13 7.81 6.81 14.00
C SER A 13 7.31 8.25 13.86
N MET A 14 5.99 8.41 13.76
CA MET A 14 5.34 9.72 13.65
C MET A 14 5.70 10.64 14.82
N ASP A 15 5.68 10.10 16.04
CA ASP A 15 6.08 10.81 17.25
C ASP A 15 7.50 11.39 17.16
N ARG A 16 8.47 10.59 16.67
CA ARG A 16 9.85 11.08 16.48
C ARG A 16 9.91 12.23 15.48
N ARG A 17 9.20 12.12 14.36
CA ARG A 17 9.17 13.16 13.33
C ARG A 17 8.54 14.45 13.84
N GLN A 18 7.45 14.33 14.60
CA GLN A 18 6.77 15.47 15.19
C GLN A 18 7.68 16.21 16.18
N LYS A 19 8.39 15.47 17.06
CA LYS A 19 9.37 16.05 18.00
C LYS A 19 10.54 16.74 17.30
N ILE A 20 11.01 16.22 16.17
CA ILE A 20 12.07 16.84 15.37
C ILE A 20 11.59 18.17 14.79
N VAL A 21 10.38 18.20 14.22
CA VAL A 21 9.82 19.41 13.63
C VAL A 21 9.47 20.44 14.68
N SER A 22 8.89 20.04 15.82
CA SER A 22 8.61 20.96 16.91
C SER A 22 9.90 21.61 17.45
N ALA A 23 10.97 20.83 17.64
CA ALA A 23 12.25 21.36 18.08
C ALA A 23 12.83 22.39 17.10
N TYR A 24 12.62 22.21 15.79
CA TYR A 24 13.03 23.18 14.79
C TYR A 24 12.17 24.46 14.83
N ILE A 25 10.84 24.31 14.91
CA ILE A 25 9.91 25.45 14.97
C ILE A 25 10.14 26.29 16.23
N ASN A 26 10.43 25.64 17.35
CA ASN A 26 10.73 26.28 18.63
C ASN A 26 12.12 26.95 18.67
N GLY A 27 12.91 26.86 17.60
CA GLY A 27 14.25 27.45 17.55
C GLY A 27 15.27 26.78 18.48
N GLU A 28 15.04 25.52 18.87
CA GLU A 28 15.89 24.79 19.83
C GLU A 28 17.28 24.42 19.27
N GLY A 29 17.59 24.80 18.03
CA GLY A 29 18.91 24.75 17.44
C GLY A 29 18.92 24.56 15.92
N THR A 30 20.13 24.51 15.37
CA THR A 30 20.39 24.20 13.95
C THR A 30 20.09 22.73 13.64
N PHE A 31 19.94 22.38 12.35
CA PHE A 31 19.73 21.00 11.91
C PHE A 31 20.76 20.01 12.49
N ARG A 32 22.01 20.43 12.65
CA ARG A 32 23.10 19.59 13.20
C ARG A 32 22.96 19.35 14.70
N GLN A 33 22.50 20.35 15.44
CA GLN A 33 22.21 20.23 16.88
C GLN A 33 20.99 19.34 17.11
N ILE A 34 19.93 19.52 16.32
CA ILE A 34 18.73 18.67 16.36
C ILE A 34 19.10 17.22 16.01
N ALA A 35 19.90 16.99 14.96
CA ALA A 35 20.39 15.67 14.59
C ALA A 35 21.12 14.95 15.74
N ARG A 36 22.02 15.66 16.44
CA ARG A 36 22.73 15.13 17.61
C ARG A 36 21.78 14.80 18.76
N ARG A 37 20.84 15.70 19.08
CA ARG A 37 19.87 15.49 20.17
C ARG A 37 18.99 14.27 19.96
N PHE A 38 18.51 14.06 18.74
CA PHE A 38 17.65 12.93 18.40
C PHE A 38 18.44 11.68 17.98
N ASN A 39 19.78 11.75 17.98
CA ASN A 39 20.70 10.69 17.54
C ASN A 39 20.34 10.12 16.15
N ILE A 40 20.14 11.02 15.19
CA ILE A 40 19.79 10.68 13.80
C ILE A 40 20.66 11.45 12.81
N CYS A 41 20.80 10.93 11.59
CA CYS A 41 21.60 11.56 10.55
C CYS A 41 21.03 12.93 10.13
N LEU A 42 21.92 13.89 9.85
CA LEU A 42 21.56 15.25 9.40
C LEU A 42 20.63 15.25 8.18
N SER A 43 20.89 14.37 7.21
CA SER A 43 20.07 14.21 6.00
C SER A 43 18.62 13.81 6.32
N SER A 44 18.41 13.02 7.38
CA SER A 44 17.06 12.63 7.81
C SER A 44 16.30 13.80 8.42
N VAL A 45 16.98 14.59 9.28
CA VAL A 45 16.42 15.83 9.85
C VAL A 45 16.03 16.81 8.75
N TYR A 46 16.95 17.08 7.82
CA TYR A 46 16.71 17.96 6.69
C TYR A 46 15.51 17.51 5.86
N ARG A 47 15.43 16.21 5.52
CA ARG A 47 14.32 15.66 4.74
C ARG A 47 12.98 15.79 5.45
N ILE A 48 12.93 15.49 6.76
CA ILE A 48 11.70 15.61 7.56
C ILE A 48 11.22 17.06 7.58
N ILE A 49 12.11 18.00 7.85
CA ILE A 49 11.75 19.42 7.96
C ILE A 49 11.35 19.97 6.58
N LYS A 50 12.10 19.66 5.52
CA LYS A 50 11.73 20.02 4.15
C LYS A 50 10.36 19.47 3.75
N GLN A 51 10.06 18.21 4.09
CA GLN A 51 8.75 17.60 3.82
C GLN A 51 7.63 18.35 4.55
N PHE A 52 7.86 18.74 5.80
CA PHE A 52 6.89 19.50 6.60
C PHE A 52 6.60 20.87 5.98
N PHE A 53 7.63 21.63 5.59
CA PHE A 53 7.42 22.95 4.98
C PHE A 53 6.82 22.89 3.57
N ASN A 54 7.18 21.89 2.76
CA ASN A 54 6.67 21.78 1.40
C ASN A 54 5.23 21.26 1.32
N PHE A 55 4.86 20.33 2.19
CA PHE A 55 3.58 19.59 2.07
C PHE A 55 2.67 19.71 3.29
N GLY A 56 3.13 20.32 4.39
CA GLY A 56 2.38 20.40 5.66
C GLY A 56 2.16 19.04 6.34
N ARG A 57 2.86 17.98 5.89
CA ARG A 57 2.61 16.59 6.34
C ARG A 57 3.87 16.00 6.97
N LEU A 58 3.70 15.44 8.17
CA LEU A 58 4.73 14.67 8.89
C LEU A 58 4.73 13.18 8.53
N ALA A 59 3.63 12.70 7.94
CA ALA A 59 3.49 11.31 7.53
C ALA A 59 4.50 10.96 6.44
N HIS A 60 5.06 9.75 6.50
CA HIS A 60 5.76 9.22 5.34
C HIS A 60 4.74 9.08 4.20
N LEU A 61 5.17 9.37 2.97
CA LEU A 61 4.37 8.95 1.83
C LEU A 61 4.22 7.43 1.92
N PRO A 62 3.06 6.86 1.55
CA PRO A 62 2.94 5.42 1.41
C PRO A 62 4.09 4.96 0.52
N ILE A 63 4.86 3.98 1.00
CA ILE A 63 5.84 3.30 0.18
C ILE A 63 5.05 2.78 -1.02
N GLY A 64 5.33 3.31 -2.21
CA GLY A 64 4.52 3.04 -3.39
C GLY A 64 4.32 1.54 -3.53
N GLY A 65 3.06 1.11 -3.52
CA GLY A 65 2.70 -0.23 -3.96
C GLY A 65 3.24 -0.41 -5.38
N GLY A 66 3.69 -1.62 -5.70
CA GLY A 66 4.18 -1.94 -7.04
C GLY A 66 3.19 -1.54 -8.15
N PRO A 67 3.59 -1.66 -9.42
CA PRO A 67 2.72 -1.34 -10.55
C PRO A 67 1.33 -1.96 -10.37
N LYS A 68 0.29 -1.15 -10.61
CA LYS A 68 -1.10 -1.62 -10.49
C LYS A 68 -1.29 -2.87 -11.35
N PRO A 69 -1.96 -3.92 -10.84
CA PRO A 69 -2.18 -5.14 -11.61
C PRO A 69 -2.98 -4.82 -12.87
N LYS A 70 -2.64 -5.48 -13.99
CA LYS A 70 -3.26 -5.24 -15.32
C LYS A 70 -4.78 -5.43 -15.33
N LEU A 71 -5.30 -6.20 -14.37
CA LEU A 71 -6.72 -6.51 -14.23
C LEU A 71 -7.49 -5.49 -13.37
N ASP A 72 -6.82 -4.48 -12.80
CA ASP A 72 -7.45 -3.48 -11.91
C ASP A 72 -8.62 -2.75 -12.60
N SER A 73 -8.48 -2.44 -13.89
CA SER A 73 -9.52 -1.81 -14.71
C SER A 73 -10.68 -2.72 -15.09
N TYR A 74 -10.55 -4.04 -14.89
CA TYR A 74 -11.55 -5.06 -15.26
C TYR A 74 -12.12 -5.77 -14.04
N LYS A 75 -11.83 -5.29 -12.83
CA LYS A 75 -12.29 -5.87 -11.56
C LYS A 75 -13.79 -6.10 -11.50
N GLU A 76 -14.58 -5.11 -11.90
CA GLU A 76 -16.04 -5.19 -11.89
C GLU A 76 -16.57 -6.29 -12.83
N LEU A 77 -15.96 -6.44 -14.00
CA LEU A 77 -16.27 -7.53 -14.95
C LEU A 77 -15.91 -8.90 -14.38
N ILE A 78 -14.74 -9.02 -13.74
CA ILE A 78 -14.28 -10.26 -13.12
C ILE A 78 -15.22 -10.64 -11.96
N PHE A 79 -15.62 -9.67 -11.14
CA PHE A 79 -16.59 -9.90 -10.06
C PHE A 79 -17.92 -10.37 -10.59
N LYS A 80 -18.44 -9.75 -11.66
CA LYS A 80 -19.67 -10.19 -12.32
C LYS A 80 -19.59 -11.65 -12.78
N TYR A 81 -18.48 -12.07 -13.40
CA TYR A 81 -18.33 -13.46 -13.82
C TYR A 81 -18.23 -14.44 -12.65
N LEU A 82 -17.54 -14.06 -11.57
CA LEU A 82 -17.41 -14.88 -10.38
C LEU A 82 -18.71 -14.98 -9.57
N GLU A 83 -19.57 -13.95 -9.64
CA GLU A 83 -20.92 -13.97 -9.06
C GLU A 83 -21.90 -14.81 -9.90
N GLU A 84 -21.85 -14.69 -11.23
CA GLU A 84 -22.70 -15.48 -12.13
C GLU A 84 -22.38 -16.98 -12.04
N CYS A 85 -21.11 -17.35 -11.90
CA CYS A 85 -20.67 -18.75 -11.84
C CYS A 85 -19.39 -18.90 -10.98
N ASN A 86 -19.55 -19.22 -9.69
CA ASN A 86 -18.41 -19.46 -8.78
C ASN A 86 -17.53 -20.67 -9.21
N ASP A 87 -18.12 -21.62 -9.92
CA ASP A 87 -17.46 -22.85 -10.41
C ASP A 87 -16.66 -22.65 -11.71
N LEU A 88 -16.55 -21.41 -12.20
CA LEU A 88 -15.68 -21.12 -13.33
C LEU A 88 -14.24 -21.53 -13.01
N THR A 89 -13.73 -22.44 -13.84
CA THR A 89 -12.31 -22.81 -13.81
C THR A 89 -11.47 -21.61 -14.25
N LEU A 90 -10.21 -21.56 -13.77
CA LEU A 90 -9.32 -20.43 -14.08
C LEU A 90 -9.07 -20.28 -15.58
N SER A 91 -9.06 -21.39 -16.33
CA SER A 91 -8.93 -21.38 -17.79
C SER A 91 -10.13 -20.73 -18.47
N GLN A 92 -11.34 -21.06 -18.03
CA GLN A 92 -12.57 -20.45 -18.55
C GLN A 92 -12.65 -18.97 -18.21
N LEU A 93 -12.17 -18.56 -17.03
CA LEU A 93 -12.08 -17.14 -16.66
C LEU A 93 -11.11 -16.39 -17.58
N CYS A 94 -9.93 -16.96 -17.86
CA CYS A 94 -8.97 -16.39 -18.82
C CYS A 94 -9.57 -16.24 -20.22
N GLU A 95 -10.22 -17.29 -20.73
CA GLU A 95 -10.81 -17.29 -22.07
C GLU A 95 -11.94 -16.25 -22.19
N ARG A 96 -12.78 -16.13 -21.16
CA ARG A 96 -13.88 -15.16 -21.14
C ARG A 96 -13.37 -13.73 -21.04
N LEU A 97 -12.31 -13.48 -20.26
CA LEU A 97 -11.65 -12.19 -20.20
C LEU A 97 -11.00 -11.82 -21.54
N GLU A 98 -10.33 -12.76 -22.19
CA GLU A 98 -9.74 -12.52 -23.51
C GLU A 98 -10.82 -12.22 -24.57
N LYS A 99 -11.97 -12.90 -24.51
CA LYS A 99 -13.09 -12.66 -25.42
C LYS A 99 -13.73 -11.28 -25.24
N ASP A 100 -13.96 -10.86 -23.99
CA ASP A 100 -14.75 -9.67 -23.69
C ASP A 100 -13.89 -8.39 -23.58
N THR A 101 -12.59 -8.54 -23.30
CA THR A 101 -11.66 -7.39 -23.08
C THR A 101 -10.47 -7.37 -24.04
N LEU A 102 -10.30 -8.39 -24.90
CA LEU A 102 -9.13 -8.60 -25.77
C LEU A 102 -7.80 -8.68 -25.01
N LEU A 103 -7.85 -8.84 -23.68
CA LEU A 103 -6.68 -8.89 -22.81
C LEU A 103 -6.30 -10.35 -22.54
N ARG A 104 -5.17 -10.78 -23.08
CA ARG A 104 -4.62 -12.12 -22.78
C ARG A 104 -4.00 -12.13 -21.40
N VAL A 105 -4.62 -12.84 -20.46
CA VAL A 105 -4.12 -13.02 -19.10
C VAL A 105 -3.70 -14.45 -18.79
N SER A 106 -2.59 -14.58 -18.06
CA SER A 106 -2.12 -15.88 -17.60
C SER A 106 -3.00 -16.39 -16.45
N VAL A 107 -3.09 -17.73 -16.32
CA VAL A 107 -3.79 -18.40 -15.21
C VAL A 107 -3.31 -17.87 -13.85
N ALA A 108 -2.01 -17.63 -13.68
CA ALA A 108 -1.43 -17.10 -12.43
C ALA A 108 -1.98 -15.70 -12.07
N THR A 109 -2.20 -14.84 -13.07
CA THR A 109 -2.79 -13.51 -12.87
C THR A 109 -4.26 -13.62 -12.46
N SER A 110 -5.00 -14.54 -13.08
CA SER A 110 -6.40 -14.81 -12.76
C SER A 110 -6.60 -15.45 -11.38
N VAL A 111 -5.65 -16.29 -10.91
CA VAL A 111 -5.64 -16.84 -9.54
C VAL A 111 -5.50 -15.74 -8.50
N LEU A 112 -4.58 -14.80 -8.72
CA LEU A 112 -4.38 -13.67 -7.81
C LEU A 112 -5.65 -12.83 -7.71
N GLU A 113 -6.33 -12.58 -8.82
CA GLU A 113 -7.57 -11.80 -8.81
C GLU A 113 -8.72 -12.59 -8.17
N LYS A 114 -8.88 -13.88 -8.48
CA LYS A 114 -9.91 -14.74 -7.88
C LYS A 114 -9.72 -14.92 -6.37
N THR A 115 -8.47 -15.03 -5.89
CA THR A 115 -8.18 -15.08 -4.44
C THR A 115 -8.45 -13.74 -3.76
N GLN A 116 -8.08 -12.62 -4.40
CA GLN A 116 -8.44 -11.29 -3.92
C GLN A 116 -9.96 -11.07 -3.87
N TYR A 117 -10.74 -11.61 -4.82
CA TYR A 117 -12.20 -11.62 -4.76
C TYR A 117 -12.72 -12.30 -3.50
N HIS A 118 -12.25 -13.51 -3.17
CA HIS A 118 -12.71 -14.21 -1.96
C HIS A 118 -12.45 -13.39 -0.69
N THR A 119 -11.25 -12.81 -0.55
CA THR A 119 -10.92 -11.92 0.58
C THR A 119 -11.75 -10.64 0.59
N GLN A 120 -12.03 -10.04 -0.57
CA GLN A 120 -12.83 -8.83 -0.69
C GLN A 120 -14.32 -9.10 -0.48
N LYS A 121 -14.83 -10.28 -0.88
CA LYS A 121 -16.20 -10.73 -0.68
C LYS A 121 -16.51 -10.88 0.80
N GLU A 122 -15.60 -11.48 1.59
CA GLU A 122 -15.76 -11.56 3.05
C GLU A 122 -15.83 -10.17 3.70
N ASN A 123 -14.96 -9.24 3.27
CA ASN A 123 -14.98 -7.85 3.75
C ASN A 123 -16.23 -7.08 3.26
N TYR A 124 -16.72 -7.34 2.05
CA TYR A 124 -17.94 -6.76 1.50
C TYR A 124 -19.19 -7.24 2.26
N ILE A 125 -19.30 -8.54 2.51
CA ILE A 125 -20.38 -9.14 3.31
C ILE A 125 -20.38 -8.56 4.74
N CYS A 126 -19.21 -8.38 5.35
CA CYS A 126 -19.10 -7.78 6.69
C CYS A 126 -19.49 -6.30 6.72
N SER A 127 -19.31 -5.56 5.61
CA SER A 127 -19.70 -4.15 5.47
C SER A 127 -21.20 -3.93 5.20
N GLN A 128 -21.92 -5.00 4.84
CA GLN A 128 -23.36 -4.99 4.50
C GLN A 128 -24.23 -5.58 5.63
N SER A 129 -23.66 -5.90 6.81
CA SER A 129 -24.50 -6.21 7.98
C SER A 129 -25.30 -4.96 8.36
N PRO A 130 -26.64 -4.98 8.30
CA PRO A 130 -27.42 -3.88 8.83
C PRO A 130 -27.14 -3.83 10.33
N ASN A 131 -26.63 -2.68 10.80
CA ASN A 131 -26.64 -2.36 12.23
C ASN A 131 -28.07 -2.61 12.72
N ARG A 132 -28.21 -3.64 13.56
CA ARG A 132 -29.45 -4.00 14.22
C ARG A 132 -29.75 -3.00 15.32
#